data_AF-A0A813XPQ8-F1
#
_entry.id   AF-A0A813XPQ8-F1
#
_cell.length_a   1.000
_cell.length_b   1.000
_cell.length_c   1.000
_cell.angle_alpha   90.00
_cell.angle_beta   90.00
_cell.angle_gamma   90.00
#
_symmetry.space_group_name_H-M   'P 1'
#
loop_
_entity.id
_entity.type
_entity.pdbx_description
1 polymer ?
#
loop_
_entity_poly.entity_id
_entity_poly.type
_entity_poly.pdbx_seq_one_letter_code
_entity_poly.pdbx_strand_id
1 'polypeptide(L)'
;MLSINECSRFIDTIEIDYYQGTAPVGIALPKDRITHRPLSVITIQTWSQRLNQLQTITCSKDFCSAKAVRKLLDGERLIDGKIIALIERIDGKIRQQLKIEIPVLIERLNDCVEMIKQYFLSFYQIENIQRIIENLYVSKRHIPSTVQDGIILSNDEFLETPYTYEKSRCLHILQINQSLKILRKMSQRIHQAEDVLLSTLSRECQDLAHRCECLSFPFVFVLPECYHRAREILDIFQTWLREDMIYTEFIEKSLKSLDKKCRETKQAWESSKSQYSQIKYRVMQDYSSKCFKRQIYAIRLYKLSHRLKNANVNHTTIEKFQIDIKDLSKELPELESEIAGLRIRRHIFQKHERILMKMHDEDMKNKRNLQLAMNNQLEKERQLTRIVHCRDIVRNIYQCRKRSDLVQRIFYGLPIIQCQDDDLCKTFSIVSKTIGRDWDRLYRELLFHPKRGKEELSNDLKIISRKYQRGNAFQDQAMDALNKCRRSH
;
A
#
# COMPACT_ATOMS: atom_id res chain seq x y z
N MET A 1 3.34 -15.81 4.80
CA MET A 1 4.11 -15.04 3.82
C MET A 1 5.25 -14.33 4.51
N LEU A 2 6.48 -14.52 4.02
CA LEU A 2 7.69 -13.90 4.56
C LEU A 2 7.78 -12.47 4.01
N SER A 3 8.23 -11.50 4.81
CA SER A 3 8.57 -10.16 4.31
C SER A 3 9.76 -10.22 3.35
N ILE A 4 9.91 -9.24 2.45
CA ILE A 4 11.07 -9.14 1.54
C ILE A 4 12.40 -9.23 2.31
N ASN A 5 12.48 -8.59 3.48
CA ASN A 5 13.64 -8.67 4.37
C ASN A 5 13.87 -10.09 4.92
N GLU A 6 12.82 -10.87 5.15
CA GLU A 6 12.94 -12.26 5.59
C GLU A 6 13.28 -13.20 4.43
N CYS A 7 12.80 -12.95 3.22
CA CYS A 7 13.24 -13.67 2.02
C CYS A 7 14.71 -13.38 1.72
N SER A 8 15.15 -12.13 1.80
CA SER A 8 16.57 -11.74 1.68
C SER A 8 17.40 -12.44 2.74
N ARG A 9 17.05 -12.34 4.03
CA ARG A 9 17.78 -13.02 5.10
C ARG A 9 17.79 -14.54 4.94
N PHE A 10 16.72 -15.13 4.43
CA PHE A 10 16.66 -16.56 4.16
C PHE A 10 17.61 -16.96 3.04
N ILE A 11 17.67 -16.18 1.96
CA ILE A 11 18.66 -16.34 0.88
C ILE A 11 20.06 -16.15 1.44
N ASP A 12 20.31 -15.08 2.21
CA ASP A 12 21.60 -14.81 2.84
C ASP A 12 22.01 -15.94 3.80
N THR A 13 21.07 -16.52 4.54
CA THR A 13 21.35 -17.64 5.45
C THR A 13 21.73 -18.90 4.67
N ILE A 14 21.01 -19.22 3.60
CA ILE A 14 21.34 -20.38 2.77
C ILE A 14 22.65 -20.16 2.01
N GLU A 15 22.89 -18.93 1.54
CA GLU A 15 24.14 -18.51 0.92
C GLU A 15 25.30 -18.62 1.93
N ILE A 16 25.17 -18.09 3.14
CA ILE A 16 26.17 -18.22 4.21
C ILE A 16 26.40 -19.70 4.57
N ASP A 17 25.34 -20.50 4.70
CA ASP A 17 25.47 -21.92 4.99
C ASP A 17 26.19 -22.65 3.85
N TYR A 18 25.92 -22.29 2.59
CA TYR A 18 26.54 -22.84 1.38
C TYR A 18 28.00 -22.37 1.19
N TYR A 19 28.31 -21.10 1.43
CA TYR A 19 29.60 -20.47 1.14
C TYR A 19 30.56 -20.42 2.34
N GLN A 20 30.07 -20.22 3.58
CA GLN A 20 30.93 -19.91 4.74
C GLN A 20 31.15 -21.07 5.73
N GLY A 21 30.42 -22.18 5.64
CA GLY A 21 30.71 -23.39 6.41
C GLY A 21 31.12 -23.15 7.88
N THR A 22 30.34 -22.42 8.68
CA THR A 22 30.75 -22.13 10.06
C THR A 22 30.56 -23.35 10.98
N ALA A 23 31.66 -23.92 11.44
CA ALA A 23 31.72 -24.57 12.75
C ALA A 23 32.09 -23.48 13.76
N PRO A 24 31.27 -23.20 14.80
CA PRO A 24 31.77 -22.44 15.92
C PRO A 24 32.81 -23.29 16.64
N VAL A 25 34.05 -22.81 16.66
CA VAL A 25 35.13 -23.34 17.48
C VAL A 25 34.65 -23.33 18.94
N GLY A 26 34.54 -24.51 19.57
CA GLY A 26 34.54 -24.63 21.03
C GLY A 26 33.29 -25.14 21.76
N ILE A 27 32.33 -25.83 21.11
CA ILE A 27 31.29 -26.56 21.86
C ILE A 27 31.24 -28.01 21.39
N ALA A 28 31.63 -28.94 22.27
CA ALA A 28 31.42 -30.37 22.07
C ALA A 28 29.91 -30.65 22.02
N LEU A 29 29.40 -30.96 20.83
CA LEU A 29 28.03 -31.44 20.62
C LEU A 29 28.05 -32.96 20.40
N PRO A 30 26.98 -33.65 20.83
CA PRO A 30 26.94 -35.11 20.92
C PRO A 30 26.97 -35.75 19.53
N LYS A 31 27.68 -36.87 19.46
CA LYS A 31 27.70 -37.78 18.31
C LYS A 31 26.29 -38.30 18.06
N ASP A 32 25.94 -38.43 16.79
CA ASP A 32 24.67 -38.91 16.24
C ASP A 32 23.49 -37.93 16.25
N ARG A 33 23.49 -37.05 15.24
CA ARG A 33 22.32 -36.78 14.38
C ARG A 33 22.77 -36.15 13.06
N ILE A 34 22.24 -36.70 11.97
CA ILE A 34 22.46 -36.30 10.58
C ILE A 34 22.17 -34.80 10.43
N THR A 35 23.21 -33.99 10.21
CA THR A 35 23.05 -32.55 9.96
C THR A 35 22.90 -32.29 8.46
N HIS A 36 21.83 -31.57 8.10
CA HIS A 36 21.56 -31.02 6.78
C HIS A 36 22.46 -29.81 6.49
N ARG A 37 23.79 -29.99 6.46
CA ARG A 37 24.70 -28.93 6.03
C ARG A 37 25.04 -29.09 4.54
N PRO A 38 24.95 -28.02 3.73
CA PRO A 38 25.49 -28.03 2.37
C PRO A 38 27.01 -28.23 2.39
N LEU A 39 27.56 -28.69 1.27
CA LEU A 39 29.01 -28.91 1.10
C LEU A 39 29.74 -27.58 1.09
N SER A 40 30.78 -27.42 1.91
CA SER A 40 31.53 -26.16 1.97
C SER A 40 32.30 -25.89 0.68
N VAL A 41 32.51 -24.62 0.33
CA VAL A 41 33.33 -24.20 -0.82
C VAL A 41 34.74 -24.75 -0.74
N ILE A 42 35.32 -24.83 0.46
CA ILE A 42 36.64 -25.44 0.70
C ILE A 42 36.60 -26.93 0.33
N THR A 43 35.51 -27.63 0.68
CA THR A 43 35.26 -29.01 0.25
C THR A 43 35.07 -29.08 -1.26
N ILE A 44 34.38 -28.13 -1.90
CA ILE A 44 34.25 -28.15 -3.37
C ILE A 44 35.60 -27.89 -4.05
N GLN A 45 36.43 -26.97 -3.55
CA GLN A 45 37.76 -26.65 -4.09
C GLN A 45 38.79 -27.76 -3.86
N THR A 46 38.83 -28.38 -2.67
CA THR A 46 39.72 -29.53 -2.44
C THR A 46 39.34 -30.74 -3.31
N TRP A 47 38.09 -30.79 -3.76
CA TRP A 47 37.57 -31.88 -4.59
C TRP A 47 37.59 -31.54 -6.08
N SER A 48 37.61 -30.26 -6.47
CA SER A 48 37.67 -29.85 -7.89
C SER A 48 38.93 -30.40 -8.55
N GLN A 49 40.08 -30.35 -7.86
CA GLN A 49 41.33 -30.93 -8.36
C GLN A 49 41.22 -32.45 -8.62
N ARG A 50 40.54 -33.19 -7.74
CA ARG A 50 40.31 -34.65 -7.90
C ARG A 50 39.24 -34.98 -8.94
N LEU A 51 38.19 -34.16 -9.04
CA LEU A 51 37.15 -34.25 -10.06
C LEU A 51 37.67 -33.92 -11.46
N ASN A 52 38.62 -32.98 -11.57
CA ASN A 52 39.32 -32.64 -12.80
C ASN A 52 40.33 -33.72 -13.21
N GLN A 53 41.03 -34.35 -12.25
CA GLN A 53 41.86 -35.54 -12.50
C GLN A 53 41.02 -36.71 -13.05
N LEU A 54 39.86 -36.97 -12.44
CA LEU A 54 38.86 -37.92 -12.94
C LEU A 54 38.43 -37.62 -14.38
N GLN A 55 38.29 -36.34 -14.73
CA GLN A 55 37.90 -35.91 -16.08
C GLN A 55 39.02 -36.09 -17.11
N THR A 56 40.29 -35.83 -16.77
CA THR A 56 41.42 -36.09 -17.68
C THR A 56 41.53 -37.57 -18.06
N ILE A 57 41.01 -38.47 -17.21
CA ILE A 57 40.94 -39.90 -17.44
C ILE A 57 39.69 -40.30 -18.27
N THR A 58 38.67 -39.43 -18.34
CA THR A 58 37.32 -39.77 -18.84
C THR A 58 36.79 -38.79 -19.89
N CYS A 59 37.55 -38.55 -20.96
CA CYS A 59 37.06 -37.83 -22.16
C CYS A 59 36.15 -38.67 -23.09
N SER A 60 35.25 -39.50 -22.53
CA SER A 60 34.24 -40.23 -23.32
C SER A 60 32.83 -39.90 -22.82
N LYS A 61 31.91 -39.67 -23.76
CA LYS A 61 30.63 -38.93 -23.64
C LYS A 61 29.56 -39.48 -22.67
N ASP A 62 29.84 -40.47 -21.83
CA ASP A 62 28.81 -41.22 -21.10
C ASP A 62 28.87 -41.05 -19.57
N PHE A 63 28.76 -39.82 -19.06
CA PHE A 63 28.69 -39.59 -17.61
C PHE A 63 27.30 -39.92 -17.00
N CYS A 64 26.26 -40.09 -17.82
CA CYS A 64 24.88 -40.27 -17.35
C CYS A 64 24.53 -41.70 -16.90
N SER A 65 25.40 -42.68 -17.10
CA SER A 65 25.18 -44.02 -16.57
C SER A 65 26.18 -44.33 -15.46
N ALA A 66 25.65 -44.60 -14.25
CA ALA A 66 26.44 -45.12 -13.13
C ALA A 66 27.24 -46.39 -13.54
N LYS A 67 26.81 -47.08 -14.60
CA LYS A 67 27.48 -48.24 -15.20
C LYS A 67 28.73 -47.89 -16.00
N ALA A 68 28.75 -46.74 -16.68
CA ALA A 68 29.91 -46.24 -17.44
C ALA A 68 30.97 -45.64 -16.51
N VAL A 69 30.53 -44.90 -15.48
CA VAL A 69 31.40 -44.41 -14.40
C VAL A 69 32.05 -45.58 -13.67
N ARG A 70 31.30 -46.65 -13.33
CA ARG A 70 31.88 -47.88 -12.74
C ARG A 70 32.88 -48.57 -13.67
N LYS A 71 32.58 -48.72 -14.97
CA LYS A 71 33.50 -49.36 -15.94
C LYS A 71 34.81 -48.58 -16.13
N LEU A 72 34.78 -47.24 -16.07
CA LEU A 72 35.98 -46.42 -16.17
C LEU A 72 36.81 -46.46 -14.88
N LEU A 73 36.16 -46.59 -13.74
CA LEU A 73 36.80 -46.64 -12.42
C LEU A 73 37.33 -48.03 -12.06
N ASP A 74 36.76 -49.09 -12.61
CA ASP A 74 37.28 -50.47 -12.47
C ASP A 74 38.66 -50.64 -13.16
N GLY A 75 39.02 -49.76 -14.10
CA GLY A 75 40.31 -49.78 -14.81
C GLY A 75 41.48 -49.15 -14.05
N GLU A 76 41.21 -48.18 -13.16
CA GLU A 76 42.23 -47.53 -12.33
C GLU A 76 42.04 -47.96 -10.87
N ARG A 77 42.89 -48.88 -10.40
CA ARG A 77 42.89 -49.48 -9.05
C ARG A 77 43.07 -48.51 -7.87
N LEU A 78 42.91 -47.20 -8.07
CA LEU A 78 43.25 -46.16 -7.11
C LEU A 78 42.05 -45.34 -6.61
N ILE A 79 40.85 -45.55 -7.15
CA ILE A 79 39.68 -44.80 -6.72
C ILE A 79 38.88 -45.66 -5.74
N ASP A 80 39.19 -45.48 -4.46
CA ASP A 80 38.50 -46.12 -3.33
C ASP A 80 36.98 -46.00 -3.55
N GLY A 81 36.26 -47.14 -3.52
CA GLY A 81 34.81 -47.18 -3.72
C GLY A 81 34.03 -46.24 -2.78
N LYS A 82 34.66 -45.82 -1.68
CA LYS A 82 34.15 -44.75 -0.80
C LYS A 82 34.03 -43.38 -1.48
N ILE A 83 34.92 -43.03 -2.40
CA ILE A 83 34.87 -41.77 -3.16
C ILE A 83 33.68 -41.77 -4.11
N ILE A 84 33.46 -42.88 -4.82
CA ILE A 84 32.30 -43.04 -5.74
C ILE A 84 30.99 -42.95 -4.96
N ALA A 85 30.87 -43.72 -3.87
CA ALA A 85 29.69 -43.70 -3.02
C ALA A 85 29.43 -42.31 -2.41
N LEU A 86 30.49 -41.53 -2.12
CA LEU A 86 30.36 -40.16 -1.65
C LEU A 86 29.90 -39.21 -2.77
N ILE A 87 30.45 -39.32 -3.99
CA ILE A 87 30.01 -38.52 -5.14
C ILE A 87 28.55 -38.80 -5.46
N GLU A 88 28.13 -40.08 -5.51
CA GLU A 88 26.73 -40.47 -5.71
C GLU A 88 25.83 -39.91 -4.59
N ARG A 89 26.30 -39.92 -3.34
CA ARG A 89 25.56 -39.34 -2.20
C ARG A 89 25.46 -37.82 -2.29
N ILE A 90 26.51 -37.14 -2.75
CA ILE A 90 26.54 -35.68 -2.95
C ILE A 90 25.61 -35.29 -4.09
N ASP A 91 25.72 -35.94 -5.24
CA ASP A 91 24.86 -35.72 -6.41
C ASP A 91 23.39 -35.97 -6.05
N GLY A 92 23.11 -37.08 -5.34
CA GLY A 92 21.77 -37.38 -4.84
C GLY A 92 21.21 -36.29 -3.91
N LYS A 93 22.02 -35.78 -2.98
CA LYS A 93 21.63 -34.68 -2.09
C LYS A 93 21.41 -33.37 -2.84
N ILE A 94 22.31 -33.01 -3.75
CA ILE A 94 22.18 -31.78 -4.56
C ILE A 94 20.91 -31.86 -5.40
N ARG A 95 20.66 -32.97 -6.11
CA ARG A 95 19.42 -33.17 -6.88
C ARG A 95 18.18 -33.11 -5.99
N GLN A 96 18.23 -33.67 -4.79
CA GLN A 96 17.11 -33.61 -3.85
C GLN A 96 16.84 -32.17 -3.38
N GLN A 97 17.88 -31.42 -3.01
CA GLN A 97 17.74 -30.01 -2.64
C GLN A 97 17.25 -29.17 -3.82
N LEU A 98 17.79 -29.34 -5.02
CA LEU A 98 17.34 -28.64 -6.23
C LEU A 98 15.86 -28.94 -6.53
N LYS A 99 15.42 -30.20 -6.40
CA LYS A 99 14.03 -30.60 -6.65
C LYS A 99 13.04 -30.05 -5.62
N ILE A 100 13.47 -29.81 -4.38
CA ILE A 100 12.58 -29.37 -3.29
C ILE A 100 12.67 -27.85 -3.08
N GLU A 101 13.88 -27.31 -2.96
CA GLU A 101 14.12 -25.92 -2.56
C GLU A 101 13.84 -24.92 -3.69
N ILE A 102 14.19 -25.23 -4.94
CA ILE A 102 13.97 -24.30 -6.06
C ILE A 102 12.48 -24.07 -6.33
N PRO A 103 11.60 -25.09 -6.41
CA PRO A 103 10.17 -24.85 -6.57
C PRO A 103 9.59 -24.02 -5.43
N VAL A 104 9.99 -24.30 -4.19
CA VAL A 104 9.55 -23.53 -3.02
C VAL A 104 10.03 -22.07 -3.08
N LEU A 105 11.26 -21.83 -3.56
CA LEU A 105 11.77 -20.48 -3.76
C LEU A 105 10.98 -19.74 -4.85
N ILE A 106 10.71 -20.40 -5.99
CA ILE A 106 9.91 -19.84 -7.09
C ILE A 106 8.49 -19.52 -6.63
N GLU A 107 7.84 -20.43 -5.89
CA GLU A 107 6.51 -20.23 -5.31
C GLU A 107 6.49 -19.00 -4.40
N ARG A 108 7.47 -18.88 -3.48
CA ARG A 108 7.60 -17.72 -2.59
C ARG A 108 7.85 -16.40 -3.34
N LEU A 109 8.65 -16.42 -4.41
CA LEU A 109 8.87 -15.21 -5.21
C LEU A 109 7.62 -14.82 -5.99
N ASN A 110 6.87 -15.79 -6.52
CA ASN A 110 5.58 -15.54 -7.16
C ASN A 110 4.58 -14.95 -6.16
N ASP A 111 4.51 -15.49 -4.94
CA ASP A 111 3.68 -14.96 -3.86
C ASP A 111 4.03 -13.50 -3.55
N CYS A 112 5.32 -13.15 -3.50
CA CYS A 112 5.77 -11.77 -3.32
C CYS A 112 5.33 -10.87 -4.49
N VAL A 113 5.49 -11.34 -5.74
CA VAL A 113 5.03 -10.60 -6.93
C VAL A 113 3.53 -10.36 -6.85
N GLU A 114 2.75 -11.39 -6.51
CA GLU A 114 1.30 -11.30 -6.49
C GLU A 114 0.81 -10.43 -5.33
N MET A 115 1.42 -10.53 -4.15
CA MET A 115 1.17 -9.61 -3.04
C MET A 115 1.40 -8.15 -3.45
N ILE A 116 2.51 -7.88 -4.15
CA ILE A 116 2.84 -6.52 -4.58
C ILE A 116 1.86 -6.07 -5.66
N LYS A 117 1.53 -6.92 -6.63
CA LYS A 117 0.47 -6.63 -7.60
C LYS A 117 -0.86 -6.35 -6.93
N GLN A 118 -1.26 -7.13 -5.92
CA GLN A 118 -2.51 -6.90 -5.20
C GLN A 118 -2.49 -5.63 -4.35
N TYR A 119 -1.38 -5.35 -3.66
CA TYR A 119 -1.15 -4.05 -3.01
C TYR A 119 -1.32 -2.91 -4.02
N PHE A 120 -0.75 -3.06 -5.21
CA PHE A 120 -0.88 -2.05 -6.26
C PHE A 120 -2.26 -1.98 -6.87
N LEU A 121 -2.94 -3.09 -7.16
CA LEU A 121 -4.31 -3.11 -7.68
C LEU A 121 -5.29 -2.54 -6.66
N SER A 122 -5.04 -2.73 -5.36
CA SER A 122 -5.79 -2.07 -4.29
C SER A 122 -5.58 -0.56 -4.29
N PHE A 123 -4.37 -0.10 -4.61
CA PHE A 123 -4.11 1.30 -4.94
C PHE A 123 -4.79 1.72 -6.25
N TYR A 124 -4.79 0.86 -7.28
CA TYR A 124 -5.13 1.10 -8.69
C TYR A 124 -6.60 0.87 -9.08
N GLN A 125 -7.53 1.00 -8.13
CA GLN A 125 -8.83 1.62 -8.45
C GLN A 125 -8.65 3.14 -8.79
N ILE A 126 -7.60 3.44 -9.59
CA ILE A 126 -6.99 4.71 -10.02
C ILE A 126 -7.56 5.18 -11.36
N GLU A 127 -8.55 4.50 -11.94
CA GLU A 127 -9.47 5.21 -12.85
C GLU A 127 -9.96 6.52 -12.21
N ASN A 128 -10.03 6.60 -10.88
CA ASN A 128 -10.30 7.85 -10.18
C ASN A 128 -9.16 8.87 -10.20
N ILE A 129 -7.86 8.55 -10.09
CA ILE A 129 -6.82 9.61 -10.03
C ILE A 129 -6.58 10.23 -11.39
N GLN A 130 -6.50 9.41 -12.45
CA GLN A 130 -6.34 9.92 -13.82
C GLN A 130 -7.57 10.75 -14.24
N ARG A 131 -8.78 10.29 -13.86
CA ARG A 131 -10.03 11.03 -14.05
C ARG A 131 -10.15 12.25 -13.14
N ILE A 132 -9.58 12.26 -11.92
CA ILE A 132 -9.47 13.45 -11.06
C ILE A 132 -8.53 14.48 -11.71
N ILE A 133 -7.37 14.05 -12.22
CA ILE A 133 -6.42 14.92 -12.92
C ILE A 133 -7.02 15.47 -14.22
N GLU A 134 -7.66 14.62 -15.03
CA GLU A 134 -8.39 15.03 -16.24
C GLU A 134 -9.56 15.96 -15.91
N ASN A 135 -10.34 15.69 -14.85
CA ASN A 135 -11.43 16.57 -14.42
C ASN A 135 -10.94 17.93 -13.89
N LEU A 136 -9.78 17.96 -13.22
CA LEU A 136 -9.11 19.21 -12.84
C LEU A 136 -8.64 19.98 -14.09
N TYR A 137 -8.19 19.29 -15.14
CA TYR A 137 -7.77 19.88 -16.42
C TYR A 137 -8.92 20.39 -17.29
N VAL A 138 -10.03 19.64 -17.39
CA VAL A 138 -11.25 20.08 -18.09
C VAL A 138 -11.83 21.31 -17.42
N SER A 139 -11.71 21.41 -16.09
CA SER A 139 -12.09 22.63 -15.36
C SER A 139 -11.20 23.84 -15.68
N LYS A 140 -9.90 23.64 -15.98
CA LYS A 140 -8.97 24.71 -16.38
C LYS A 140 -9.26 25.29 -17.77
N ARG A 141 -9.76 24.50 -18.73
CA ARG A 141 -10.11 24.97 -20.08
C ARG A 141 -11.31 25.93 -20.12
N HIS A 142 -12.05 26.08 -19.02
CA HIS A 142 -13.22 26.98 -18.94
C HIS A 142 -12.95 28.27 -18.17
N ILE A 143 -11.70 28.50 -17.76
CA ILE A 143 -11.28 29.76 -17.14
C ILE A 143 -11.16 30.82 -18.26
N PRO A 144 -11.89 31.95 -18.19
CA PRO A 144 -11.79 33.02 -19.19
C PRO A 144 -10.35 33.53 -19.32
N SER A 145 -9.92 33.78 -20.55
CA SER A 145 -8.55 34.23 -20.90
C SER A 145 -8.06 35.45 -20.11
N THR A 146 -8.96 36.27 -19.58
CA THR A 146 -8.64 37.43 -18.73
C THR A 146 -8.05 37.10 -17.35
N VAL A 147 -8.02 35.82 -16.93
CA VAL A 147 -7.39 35.37 -15.66
C VAL A 147 -6.11 34.56 -15.92
N GLN A 148 -5.79 34.24 -17.19
CA GLN A 148 -4.68 33.36 -17.54
C GLN A 148 -3.30 34.03 -17.42
N ASP A 149 -3.21 35.36 -17.50
CA ASP A 149 -1.92 36.07 -17.51
C ASP A 149 -1.18 36.08 -16.16
N GLY A 150 -1.81 35.64 -15.07
CA GLY A 150 -1.20 35.60 -13.73
C GLY A 150 -0.90 34.21 -13.18
N ILE A 151 -1.38 33.14 -13.82
CA ILE A 151 -1.24 31.76 -13.33
C ILE A 151 -0.60 30.91 -14.43
N ILE A 152 0.63 31.25 -14.80
CA ILE A 152 1.53 30.31 -15.49
C ILE A 152 2.02 29.32 -14.42
N LEU A 153 1.16 28.36 -14.07
CA LEU A 153 1.66 27.11 -13.52
C LEU A 153 2.30 26.40 -14.71
N SER A 154 3.62 26.24 -14.70
CA SER A 154 4.38 25.35 -15.59
C SER A 154 3.61 24.03 -15.71
N ASN A 155 2.93 23.83 -16.84
CA ASN A 155 1.89 22.81 -16.96
C ASN A 155 2.43 21.38 -17.03
N ASP A 156 3.76 21.21 -17.10
CA ASP A 156 4.40 19.91 -17.33
C ASP A 156 4.96 19.24 -16.07
N GLU A 157 5.39 20.00 -15.04
CA GLU A 157 6.03 19.42 -13.85
C GLU A 157 5.11 18.49 -13.03
N PHE A 158 3.80 18.74 -13.02
CA PHE A 158 2.85 17.94 -12.24
C PHE A 158 2.44 16.62 -12.90
N LEU A 159 2.62 16.48 -14.23
CA LEU A 159 2.28 15.28 -14.99
C LEU A 159 3.48 14.38 -15.24
N GLU A 160 4.68 14.95 -15.22
CA GLU A 160 5.91 14.21 -15.44
C GLU A 160 6.17 13.20 -14.31
N THR A 161 5.84 13.54 -13.05
CA THR A 161 6.11 12.67 -11.90
C THR A 161 5.26 11.39 -11.87
N PRO A 162 3.91 11.42 -12.02
CA PRO A 162 3.11 10.20 -12.08
C PRO A 162 3.43 9.31 -13.28
N TYR A 163 3.67 9.92 -14.45
CA TYR A 163 4.04 9.20 -15.67
C TYR A 163 5.41 8.51 -15.52
N THR A 164 6.40 9.22 -14.97
CA THR A 164 7.74 8.68 -14.74
C THR A 164 7.72 7.54 -13.73
N TYR A 165 6.94 7.67 -12.64
CA TYR A 165 6.74 6.60 -11.68
C TYR A 165 6.11 5.36 -12.33
N GLU A 166 5.06 5.54 -13.14
CA GLU A 166 4.39 4.43 -13.83
C GLU A 166 5.31 3.72 -14.84
N LYS A 167 6.13 4.48 -15.56
CA LYS A 167 7.15 3.95 -16.46
C LYS A 167 8.19 3.10 -15.70
N SER A 168 8.69 3.61 -14.58
CA SER A 168 9.63 2.87 -13.72
C SER A 168 9.02 1.57 -13.20
N ARG A 169 7.76 1.64 -12.73
CA ARG A 169 6.99 0.48 -12.27
C ARG A 169 6.87 -0.61 -13.34
N CYS A 170 6.49 -0.24 -14.56
CA CYS A 170 6.38 -1.18 -15.67
C CYS A 170 7.72 -1.86 -15.98
N LEU A 171 8.82 -1.11 -15.90
CA LEU A 171 10.18 -1.63 -16.07
C LEU A 171 10.52 -2.66 -14.99
N HIS A 172 10.24 -2.37 -13.72
CA HIS A 172 10.48 -3.30 -12.61
C HIS A 172 9.70 -4.61 -12.78
N ILE A 173 8.42 -4.55 -13.16
CA ILE A 173 7.59 -5.74 -13.40
C ILE A 173 8.17 -6.58 -14.55
N LEU A 174 8.61 -5.93 -15.63
CA LEU A 174 9.20 -6.61 -16.77
C LEU A 174 10.49 -7.33 -16.38
N GLN A 175 11.37 -6.67 -15.63
CA GLN A 175 12.63 -7.26 -15.14
C GLN A 175 12.37 -8.45 -14.20
N ILE A 176 11.45 -8.32 -13.24
CA ILE A 176 11.11 -9.42 -12.32
C ILE A 176 10.56 -10.62 -13.09
N ASN A 177 9.65 -10.40 -14.05
CA ASN A 177 9.09 -11.49 -14.86
C ASN A 177 10.16 -12.17 -15.72
N GLN A 178 11.14 -11.42 -16.21
CA GLN A 178 12.27 -11.98 -16.95
C GLN A 178 13.13 -12.88 -16.07
N SER A 179 13.49 -12.46 -14.86
CA SER A 179 14.25 -13.28 -13.90
C SER A 179 13.47 -14.51 -13.44
N LEU A 180 12.16 -14.38 -13.19
CA LEU A 180 11.29 -15.51 -12.87
C LEU A 180 11.18 -16.51 -14.02
N LYS A 181 11.13 -16.04 -15.27
CA LYS A 181 11.11 -16.91 -16.46
C LYS A 181 12.40 -17.73 -16.55
N ILE A 182 13.55 -17.15 -16.22
CA ILE A 182 14.84 -17.85 -16.16
C ILE A 182 14.81 -18.93 -15.07
N LEU A 183 14.39 -18.57 -13.85
CA LEU A 183 14.27 -19.51 -12.72
C LEU A 183 13.35 -20.70 -13.05
N ARG A 184 12.20 -20.46 -13.67
CA ARG A 184 11.26 -21.52 -14.08
C ARG A 184 11.88 -22.45 -15.12
N LYS A 185 12.60 -21.91 -16.11
CA LYS A 185 13.31 -22.72 -17.11
C LYS A 185 14.39 -23.59 -16.47
N MET A 186 15.15 -23.04 -15.51
CA MET A 186 16.16 -23.82 -14.78
C MET A 186 15.51 -24.93 -13.96
N SER A 187 14.43 -24.65 -13.24
CA SER A 187 13.67 -25.65 -12.49
C SER A 187 13.13 -26.78 -13.38
N GLN A 188 12.63 -26.44 -14.57
CA GLN A 188 12.15 -27.41 -15.57
C GLN A 188 13.27 -28.32 -16.08
N ARG A 189 14.44 -27.75 -16.44
CA ARG A 189 15.61 -28.53 -16.89
C ARG A 189 16.08 -29.53 -15.83
N ILE A 190 16.11 -29.10 -14.56
CA ILE A 190 16.45 -29.98 -13.43
C ILE A 190 15.46 -31.14 -13.30
N HIS A 191 14.16 -30.87 -13.49
CA HIS A 191 13.12 -31.91 -13.43
C HIS A 191 13.22 -32.90 -14.57
N GLN A 192 13.51 -32.42 -15.78
CA GLN A 192 13.65 -33.22 -17.00
C GLN A 192 15.01 -33.95 -17.07
N ALA A 193 15.90 -33.71 -16.11
CA ALA A 193 17.29 -34.20 -16.13
C ALA A 193 18.04 -33.82 -17.42
N GLU A 194 17.70 -32.67 -18.01
CA GLU A 194 18.44 -32.11 -19.15
C GLU A 194 19.78 -31.54 -18.69
N ASP A 195 20.80 -31.66 -19.54
CA ASP A 195 22.11 -31.09 -19.27
C ASP A 195 22.04 -29.55 -19.19
N VAL A 196 22.56 -29.02 -18.09
CA VAL A 196 22.70 -27.57 -17.91
C VAL A 196 24.03 -27.15 -18.49
N LEU A 197 24.02 -26.36 -19.56
CA LEU A 197 25.24 -25.80 -20.14
C LEU A 197 25.71 -24.61 -19.29
N LEU A 198 27.02 -24.52 -19.03
CA LEU A 198 27.62 -23.42 -18.27
C LEU A 198 27.32 -22.05 -18.90
N SER A 199 27.27 -21.97 -20.23
CA SER A 199 26.91 -20.77 -21.00
C SER A 199 25.48 -20.27 -20.78
N THR A 200 24.63 -21.09 -20.16
CA THR A 200 23.24 -20.71 -19.83
C THR A 200 23.09 -20.10 -18.43
N LEU A 201 24.16 -20.11 -17.62
CA LEU A 201 24.22 -19.44 -16.32
C LEU A 201 24.66 -17.98 -16.46
N SER A 202 24.49 -17.17 -15.43
CA SER A 202 24.96 -15.78 -15.41
C SER A 202 26.48 -15.71 -15.49
N ARG A 203 27.01 -14.54 -15.87
CA ARG A 203 28.45 -14.31 -15.96
C ARG A 203 29.13 -14.51 -14.60
N GLU A 204 28.47 -14.11 -13.53
CA GLU A 204 28.93 -14.26 -12.14
C GLU A 204 29.10 -15.74 -11.77
N CYS A 205 28.14 -16.60 -12.16
CA CYS A 205 28.21 -18.04 -11.96
C CYS A 205 29.28 -18.69 -12.85
N GLN A 206 29.44 -18.22 -14.08
CA GLN A 206 30.52 -18.66 -14.98
C GLN A 206 31.90 -18.32 -14.39
N ASP A 207 32.09 -17.08 -13.92
CA ASP A 207 33.32 -16.62 -13.27
C ASP A 207 33.60 -17.37 -11.97
N LEU A 208 32.55 -17.71 -11.20
CA LEU A 208 32.68 -18.57 -10.03
C LEU A 208 33.11 -19.99 -10.42
N ALA A 209 32.51 -20.57 -11.47
CA ALA A 209 32.90 -21.87 -11.98
C ALA A 209 34.35 -21.90 -12.48
N HIS A 210 34.81 -20.83 -13.14
CA HIS A 210 36.21 -20.65 -13.52
C HIS A 210 37.13 -20.59 -12.30
N ARG A 211 36.80 -19.78 -11.28
CA ARG A 211 37.61 -19.65 -10.05
C ARG A 211 37.68 -20.93 -9.22
N CYS A 212 36.65 -21.76 -9.27
CA CYS A 212 36.62 -23.05 -8.60
C CYS A 212 37.22 -24.19 -9.45
N GLU A 213 37.59 -23.92 -10.71
CA GLU A 213 38.01 -24.92 -11.69
C GLU A 213 36.94 -26.01 -11.92
N CYS A 214 35.65 -25.67 -11.83
CA CYS A 214 34.54 -26.62 -11.92
C CYS A 214 33.71 -26.48 -13.20
N LEU A 215 34.34 -26.12 -14.32
CA LEU A 215 33.66 -25.82 -15.60
C LEU A 215 32.84 -27.00 -16.15
N SER A 216 33.27 -28.21 -15.81
CA SER A 216 32.70 -29.48 -16.26
C SER A 216 31.50 -29.93 -15.44
N PHE A 217 31.20 -29.24 -14.33
CA PHE A 217 30.08 -29.56 -13.44
C PHE A 217 29.13 -28.36 -13.28
N PRO A 218 28.54 -27.86 -14.38
CA PRO A 218 27.63 -26.71 -14.36
C PRO A 218 26.41 -26.93 -13.46
N PHE A 219 26.01 -28.19 -13.22
CA PHE A 219 24.91 -28.53 -12.33
C PHE A 219 25.12 -28.05 -10.88
N VAL A 220 26.38 -27.96 -10.41
CA VAL A 220 26.73 -27.48 -9.06
C VAL A 220 26.42 -25.99 -8.90
N PHE A 221 26.42 -25.24 -10.02
CA PHE A 221 26.20 -23.80 -10.04
C PHE A 221 24.74 -23.41 -10.28
N VAL A 222 23.84 -24.37 -10.50
CA VAL A 222 22.40 -24.09 -10.70
C VAL A 222 21.78 -23.48 -9.45
N LEU A 223 22.15 -23.97 -8.27
CA LEU A 223 21.64 -23.43 -7.02
C LEU A 223 22.15 -22.00 -6.76
N PRO A 224 23.47 -21.73 -6.84
CA PRO A 224 23.99 -20.35 -6.85
C PRO A 224 23.30 -19.42 -7.85
N GLU A 225 23.09 -19.86 -9.09
CA GLU A 225 22.39 -19.07 -10.10
C GLU A 225 20.95 -18.75 -9.68
N CYS A 226 20.23 -19.74 -9.14
CA CYS A 226 18.87 -19.52 -8.66
C CYS A 226 18.83 -18.50 -7.51
N TYR A 227 19.79 -18.55 -6.59
CA TYR A 227 19.91 -17.56 -5.53
C TYR A 227 20.28 -16.17 -6.05
N HIS A 228 21.20 -16.10 -7.02
CA HIS A 228 21.57 -14.85 -7.66
C HIS A 228 20.36 -14.17 -8.31
N ARG A 229 19.56 -14.91 -9.09
CA ARG A 229 18.32 -14.39 -9.70
C ARG A 229 17.25 -14.01 -8.67
N ALA A 230 17.12 -14.78 -7.59
CA ALA A 230 16.20 -14.44 -6.52
C ALA A 230 16.61 -13.13 -5.83
N ARG A 231 17.91 -12.91 -5.64
CA ARG A 231 18.46 -11.67 -5.08
C ARG A 231 18.21 -10.47 -5.99
N GLU A 232 18.48 -10.59 -7.29
CA GLU A 232 18.15 -9.55 -8.28
C GLU A 232 16.67 -9.12 -8.18
N ILE A 233 15.75 -10.09 -8.07
CA ILE A 233 14.31 -9.81 -7.89
C ILE A 233 14.05 -9.03 -6.60
N LEU A 234 14.70 -9.39 -5.49
CA LEU A 234 14.54 -8.69 -4.22
C LEU A 234 15.11 -7.26 -4.27
N ASP A 235 16.24 -7.06 -4.95
CA ASP A 235 16.84 -5.74 -5.12
C ASP A 235 15.92 -4.83 -5.96
N ILE A 236 15.30 -5.38 -7.02
CA ILE A 236 14.28 -4.66 -7.80
C ILE A 236 13.07 -4.31 -6.93
N PHE A 237 12.59 -5.25 -6.10
CA PHE A 237 11.48 -4.96 -5.18
C PHE A 237 11.83 -3.88 -4.16
N GLN A 238 13.04 -3.88 -3.63
CA GLN A 238 13.48 -2.88 -2.67
C GLN A 238 13.57 -1.49 -3.32
N THR A 239 14.07 -1.42 -4.55
CA THR A 239 14.13 -0.19 -5.35
C THR A 239 12.73 0.34 -5.62
N TRP A 240 11.82 -0.54 -6.08
CA TRP A 240 10.42 -0.20 -6.31
C TRP A 240 9.73 0.32 -5.04
N LEU A 241 9.89 -0.34 -3.89
CA LEU A 241 9.32 0.12 -2.62
C LEU A 241 9.82 1.52 -2.22
N ARG A 242 11.10 1.81 -2.46
CA ARG A 242 11.67 3.14 -2.17
C ARG A 242 11.05 4.22 -3.05
N GLU A 243 10.89 3.94 -4.35
CA GLU A 243 10.21 4.84 -5.27
C GLU A 243 8.75 5.07 -4.88
N ASP A 244 8.05 4.02 -4.42
CA ASP A 244 6.66 4.12 -3.95
C ASP A 244 6.53 5.03 -2.71
N MET A 245 7.47 4.93 -1.77
CA MET A 245 7.53 5.83 -0.61
C MET A 245 7.74 7.29 -1.05
N ILE A 246 8.71 7.54 -1.95
CA ILE A 246 8.98 8.89 -2.47
C ILE A 246 7.75 9.44 -3.20
N TYR A 247 7.08 8.61 -4.00
CA TYR A 247 5.87 9.01 -4.71
C TYR A 247 4.72 9.32 -3.76
N THR A 248 4.57 8.56 -2.67
CA THR A 248 3.57 8.82 -1.63
C THR A 248 3.82 10.17 -0.95
N GLU A 249 5.07 10.46 -0.56
CA GLU A 249 5.44 11.77 0.00
C GLU A 249 5.17 12.93 -0.97
N PHE A 250 5.43 12.72 -2.26
CA PHE A 250 5.13 13.70 -3.31
C PHE A 250 3.62 13.97 -3.39
N ILE A 251 2.79 12.93 -3.39
CA ILE A 251 1.32 13.08 -3.40
C ILE A 251 0.85 13.84 -2.16
N GLU A 252 1.35 13.51 -0.97
CA GLU A 252 0.98 14.21 0.27
C GLU A 252 1.31 15.71 0.21
N LYS A 253 2.50 16.06 -0.30
CA LYS A 253 2.92 17.47 -0.47
C LYS A 253 2.01 18.19 -1.47
N SER A 254 1.69 17.55 -2.60
CA SER A 254 0.78 18.08 -3.60
C SER A 254 -0.64 18.30 -3.04
N LEU A 255 -1.17 17.35 -2.26
CA LEU A 255 -2.47 17.49 -1.60
C LEU A 255 -2.48 18.65 -0.60
N LYS A 256 -1.44 18.78 0.23
CA LYS A 256 -1.30 19.91 1.17
C LYS A 256 -1.25 21.26 0.45
N SER A 257 -0.53 21.34 -0.66
CA SER A 257 -0.46 22.55 -1.50
C SER A 257 -1.83 22.91 -2.10
N LEU A 258 -2.57 21.90 -2.58
CA LEU A 258 -3.88 22.09 -3.19
C LEU A 258 -4.93 22.51 -2.15
N ASP A 259 -4.90 21.92 -0.96
CA ASP A 259 -5.75 22.32 0.17
C ASP A 259 -5.47 23.77 0.63
N LYS A 260 -4.19 24.17 0.67
CA LYS A 260 -3.81 25.56 0.94
C LYS A 260 -4.41 26.52 -0.08
N LYS A 261 -4.26 26.24 -1.39
CA LYS A 261 -4.84 27.06 -2.46
C LYS A 261 -6.37 27.11 -2.38
N CYS A 262 -7.02 26.01 -1.99
CA CYS A 262 -8.47 25.98 -1.79
C CYS A 262 -8.90 26.94 -0.68
N ARG A 263 -8.18 26.95 0.46
CA ARG A 263 -8.44 27.86 1.57
C ARG A 263 -8.25 29.33 1.19
N GLU A 264 -7.15 29.64 0.51
CA GLU A 264 -6.86 31.00 0.01
C GLU A 264 -7.94 31.49 -0.97
N THR A 265 -8.34 30.63 -1.92
CA THR A 265 -9.39 30.96 -2.90
C THR A 265 -10.74 31.20 -2.23
N LYS A 266 -11.10 30.36 -1.25
CA LYS A 266 -12.33 30.53 -0.47
C LYS A 266 -12.33 31.84 0.31
N GLN A 267 -11.22 32.18 0.96
CA GLN A 267 -11.08 33.44 1.71
C GLN A 267 -11.18 34.66 0.78
N ALA A 268 -10.57 34.60 -0.41
CA ALA A 268 -10.66 35.66 -1.41
C ALA A 268 -12.10 35.84 -1.93
N TRP A 269 -12.83 34.74 -2.14
CA TRP A 269 -14.24 34.76 -2.51
C TRP A 269 -15.12 35.37 -1.41
N GLU A 270 -14.96 34.95 -0.15
CA GLU A 270 -15.71 35.49 0.99
C GLU A 270 -15.46 37.01 1.16
N SER A 271 -14.20 37.45 1.01
CA SER A 271 -13.84 38.86 1.05
C SER A 271 -14.49 39.66 -0.09
N SER A 272 -14.43 39.14 -1.32
CA SER A 272 -15.04 39.77 -2.50
C SER A 272 -16.58 39.84 -2.39
N LYS A 273 -17.20 38.78 -1.87
CA LYS A 273 -18.64 38.71 -1.62
C LYS A 273 -19.09 39.74 -0.58
N SER A 274 -18.32 39.91 0.49
CA SER A 274 -18.59 40.91 1.54
C SER A 274 -18.51 42.34 0.96
N GLN A 275 -17.43 42.66 0.24
CA GLN A 275 -17.26 43.96 -0.42
C GLN A 275 -18.38 44.24 -1.43
N TYR A 276 -18.71 43.26 -2.28
CA TYR A 276 -19.80 43.38 -3.24
C TYR A 276 -21.13 43.68 -2.54
N SER A 277 -21.45 42.98 -1.46
CA SER A 277 -22.71 43.17 -0.71
C SER A 277 -22.81 44.57 -0.12
N GLN A 278 -21.71 45.09 0.46
CA GLN A 278 -21.65 46.45 1.00
C GLN A 278 -21.85 47.51 -0.08
N ILE A 279 -21.17 47.37 -1.22
CA ILE A 279 -21.27 48.35 -2.31
C ILE A 279 -22.65 48.28 -2.98
N LYS A 280 -23.19 47.07 -3.22
CA LYS A 280 -24.54 46.86 -3.74
C LYS A 280 -25.59 47.54 -2.85
N TYR A 281 -25.50 47.37 -1.54
CA TYR A 281 -26.40 48.02 -0.58
C TYR A 281 -26.35 49.55 -0.69
N ARG A 282 -25.15 50.16 -0.67
CA ARG A 282 -24.99 51.62 -0.80
C ARG A 282 -25.57 52.15 -2.12
N VAL A 283 -25.28 51.49 -3.24
CA VAL A 283 -25.76 51.91 -4.57
C VAL A 283 -27.28 51.77 -4.69
N MET A 284 -27.87 50.73 -4.10
CA MET A 284 -29.33 50.55 -4.09
C MET A 284 -30.02 51.59 -3.20
N GLN A 285 -29.43 51.94 -2.05
CA GLN A 285 -29.92 52.98 -1.16
C GLN A 285 -29.88 54.36 -1.84
N ASP A 286 -28.75 54.71 -2.46
CA ASP A 286 -28.59 55.96 -3.20
C ASP A 286 -29.55 56.05 -4.40
N TYR A 287 -29.69 54.97 -5.17
CA TYR A 287 -30.62 54.92 -6.31
C TYR A 287 -32.07 55.14 -5.87
N SER A 288 -32.50 54.47 -4.80
CA SER A 288 -33.86 54.59 -4.28
C SER A 288 -34.13 56.00 -3.76
N SER A 289 -33.19 56.58 -3.01
CA SER A 289 -33.26 57.95 -2.49
C SER A 289 -33.36 58.98 -3.63
N LYS A 290 -32.50 58.89 -4.65
CA LYS A 290 -32.52 59.82 -5.79
C LYS A 290 -33.77 59.67 -6.66
N CYS A 291 -34.26 58.45 -6.88
CA CYS A 291 -35.51 58.22 -7.59
C CYS A 291 -36.71 58.84 -6.86
N PHE A 292 -36.77 58.67 -5.54
CA PHE A 292 -37.81 59.28 -4.71
C PHE A 292 -37.73 60.81 -4.74
N LYS A 293 -36.54 61.38 -4.61
CA LYS A 293 -36.31 62.84 -4.74
C LYS A 293 -36.77 63.37 -6.10
N ARG A 294 -36.43 62.69 -7.20
CA ARG A 294 -36.90 63.04 -8.55
C ARG A 294 -38.43 63.00 -8.66
N GLN A 295 -39.09 61.98 -8.11
CA GLN A 295 -40.55 61.90 -8.11
C GLN A 295 -41.19 63.07 -7.37
N ILE A 296 -40.67 63.42 -6.19
CA ILE A 296 -41.13 64.60 -5.43
C ILE A 296 -40.96 65.88 -6.26
N TYR A 297 -39.80 66.06 -6.88
CA TYR A 297 -39.50 67.25 -7.67
C TYR A 297 -40.40 67.36 -8.91
N ALA A 298 -40.62 66.26 -9.62
CA ALA A 298 -41.52 66.22 -10.78
C ALA A 298 -42.96 66.58 -10.39
N ILE A 299 -43.46 66.03 -9.28
CA ILE A 299 -44.79 66.35 -8.75
C ILE A 299 -44.88 67.83 -8.33
N ARG A 300 -43.84 68.35 -7.65
CA ARG A 300 -43.80 69.75 -7.21
C ARG A 300 -43.76 70.69 -8.40
N LEU A 301 -42.93 70.42 -9.39
CA LEU A 301 -42.84 71.18 -10.64
C LEU A 301 -44.20 71.20 -11.34
N TYR A 302 -44.84 70.04 -11.53
CA TYR A 302 -46.17 69.93 -12.12
C TYR A 302 -47.21 70.78 -11.37
N LYS A 303 -47.25 70.68 -10.03
CA LYS A 303 -48.19 71.46 -9.19
C LYS A 303 -47.93 72.96 -9.28
N LEU A 304 -46.68 73.40 -9.25
CA LEU A 304 -46.30 74.82 -9.37
C LEU A 304 -46.63 75.37 -10.75
N SER A 305 -46.31 74.65 -11.82
CA SER A 305 -46.65 75.04 -13.19
C SER A 305 -48.16 75.14 -13.40
N HIS A 306 -48.94 74.23 -12.82
CA HIS A 306 -50.40 74.28 -12.89
C HIS A 306 -50.97 75.47 -12.09
N ARG A 307 -50.43 75.74 -10.88
CA ARG A 307 -50.80 76.92 -10.09
C ARG A 307 -50.47 78.22 -10.82
N LEU A 308 -49.29 78.32 -11.43
CA LEU A 308 -48.87 79.48 -12.21
C LEU A 308 -49.83 79.75 -13.38
N LYS A 309 -50.26 78.70 -14.10
CA LYS A 309 -51.22 78.81 -15.21
C LYS A 309 -52.61 79.29 -14.77
N ASN A 310 -53.01 78.97 -13.54
CA ASN A 310 -54.36 79.23 -13.03
C ASN A 310 -54.40 80.37 -12.00
N ALA A 311 -53.29 81.07 -11.76
CA ALA A 311 -53.17 82.05 -10.68
C ALA A 311 -53.70 83.43 -11.11
N ASN A 312 -54.83 83.85 -10.54
CA ASN A 312 -55.25 85.25 -10.42
C ASN A 312 -54.64 85.87 -9.14
N VAL A 313 -53.31 85.80 -8.97
CA VAL A 313 -52.62 86.11 -7.69
C VAL A 313 -51.59 87.24 -7.88
N ASN A 314 -51.29 87.97 -6.80
CA ASN A 314 -50.29 89.04 -6.72
C ASN A 314 -48.96 88.69 -7.41
N HIS A 315 -48.41 89.66 -8.16
CA HIS A 315 -47.18 89.57 -8.96
C HIS A 315 -45.98 88.95 -8.21
N THR A 316 -45.82 89.30 -6.93
CA THR A 316 -44.73 88.79 -6.07
C THR A 316 -44.80 87.28 -5.83
N THR A 317 -46.00 86.68 -5.89
CA THR A 317 -46.17 85.22 -5.75
C THR A 317 -45.87 84.50 -7.06
N ILE A 318 -46.20 85.14 -8.19
CA ILE A 318 -45.87 84.67 -9.53
C ILE A 318 -44.34 84.62 -9.72
N GLU A 319 -43.63 85.68 -9.34
CA GLU A 319 -42.16 85.72 -9.42
C GLU A 319 -41.50 84.62 -8.59
N LYS A 320 -41.97 84.40 -7.35
CA LYS A 320 -41.46 83.31 -6.50
C LYS A 320 -41.68 81.94 -7.15
N PHE A 321 -42.85 81.70 -7.74
CA PHE A 321 -43.10 80.45 -8.46
C PHE A 321 -42.24 80.29 -9.71
N GLN A 322 -41.96 81.37 -10.44
CA GLN A 322 -41.07 81.33 -11.60
C GLN A 322 -39.62 80.98 -11.20
N ILE A 323 -39.13 81.53 -10.08
CA ILE A 323 -37.80 81.19 -9.54
C ILE A 323 -37.76 79.70 -9.13
N ASP A 324 -38.72 79.24 -8.32
CA ASP A 324 -38.80 77.83 -7.90
C ASP A 324 -38.89 76.86 -9.10
N ILE A 325 -39.67 77.22 -10.13
CA ILE A 325 -39.78 76.43 -11.36
C ILE A 325 -38.44 76.39 -12.10
N LYS A 326 -37.74 77.52 -12.21
CA LYS A 326 -36.44 77.61 -12.87
C LYS A 326 -35.40 76.75 -12.16
N ASP A 327 -35.33 76.84 -10.83
CA ASP A 327 -34.39 76.04 -10.02
C ASP A 327 -34.70 74.54 -10.13
N LEU A 328 -35.97 74.14 -9.98
CA LEU A 328 -36.38 72.75 -10.16
C LEU A 328 -36.14 72.24 -11.59
N SER A 329 -36.32 73.08 -12.61
CA SER A 329 -36.06 72.71 -14.01
C SER A 329 -34.57 72.50 -14.31
N LYS A 330 -33.69 73.08 -13.49
CA LYS A 330 -32.23 72.86 -13.56
C LYS A 330 -31.79 71.64 -12.76
N GLU A 331 -32.33 71.45 -11.55
CA GLU A 331 -31.97 70.31 -10.69
C GLU A 331 -32.48 68.96 -11.24
N LEU A 332 -33.59 68.95 -11.99
CA LEU A 332 -34.22 67.71 -12.46
C LEU A 332 -33.39 66.97 -13.53
N PRO A 333 -32.85 67.63 -14.57
CA PRO A 333 -31.89 67.02 -15.51
C PRO A 333 -30.61 66.53 -14.84
N GLU A 334 -30.10 67.26 -13.83
CA GLU A 334 -28.93 66.83 -13.05
C GLU A 334 -29.23 65.52 -12.31
N LEU A 335 -30.37 65.42 -11.62
CA LEU A 335 -30.84 64.19 -10.99
C LEU A 335 -31.06 63.05 -11.99
N GLU A 336 -31.55 63.34 -13.19
CA GLU A 336 -31.72 62.33 -14.25
C GLU A 336 -30.39 61.78 -14.76
N SER A 337 -29.40 62.66 -14.95
CA SER A 337 -28.02 62.28 -15.29
C SER A 337 -27.40 61.41 -14.19
N GLU A 338 -27.56 61.78 -12.93
CA GLU A 338 -27.09 60.97 -11.79
C GLU A 338 -27.77 59.59 -11.72
N ILE A 339 -29.09 59.54 -11.94
CA ILE A 339 -29.85 58.28 -12.01
C ILE A 339 -29.35 57.41 -13.17
N ALA A 340 -29.04 57.99 -14.33
CA ALA A 340 -28.46 57.27 -15.45
C ALA A 340 -27.09 56.67 -15.08
N GLY A 341 -26.22 57.43 -14.42
CA GLY A 341 -24.95 56.93 -13.89
C GLY A 341 -25.13 55.76 -12.91
N LEU A 342 -26.12 55.84 -12.01
CA LEU A 342 -26.44 54.74 -11.09
C LEU A 342 -27.00 53.50 -11.81
N ARG A 343 -27.76 53.66 -12.90
CA ARG A 343 -28.23 52.53 -13.72
C ARG A 343 -27.07 51.78 -14.38
N ILE A 344 -26.08 52.50 -14.91
CA ILE A 344 -24.86 51.89 -15.46
C ILE A 344 -24.11 51.12 -14.36
N ARG A 345 -23.91 51.73 -13.18
CA ARG A 345 -23.29 51.05 -12.03
C ARG A 345 -24.07 49.80 -11.63
N ARG A 346 -25.40 49.85 -11.56
CA ARG A 346 -26.25 48.68 -11.29
C ARG A 346 -26.00 47.55 -12.29
N HIS A 347 -25.86 47.86 -13.58
CA HIS A 347 -25.56 46.86 -14.60
C HIS A 347 -24.17 46.23 -14.40
N ILE A 348 -23.16 47.03 -14.04
CA ILE A 348 -21.82 46.53 -13.68
C ILE A 348 -21.91 45.59 -12.47
N PHE A 349 -22.73 45.88 -11.46
CA PHE A 349 -22.93 44.97 -10.32
C PHE A 349 -23.60 43.67 -10.71
N GLN A 350 -24.55 43.67 -11.65
CA GLN A 350 -25.15 42.43 -12.16
C GLN A 350 -24.09 41.57 -12.88
N LYS A 351 -23.17 42.20 -13.61
CA LYS A 351 -22.04 41.48 -14.22
C LYS A 351 -21.13 40.86 -13.15
N HIS A 352 -20.79 41.60 -12.09
CA HIS A 352 -20.00 41.08 -10.97
C HIS A 352 -20.73 39.97 -10.19
N GLU A 353 -22.05 40.06 -10.04
CA GLU A 353 -22.87 39.01 -9.40
C GLU A 353 -22.74 37.67 -10.14
N ARG A 354 -22.76 37.71 -11.47
CA ARG A 354 -22.54 36.52 -12.31
C ARG A 354 -21.13 35.95 -12.12
N ILE A 355 -20.11 36.78 -11.98
CA ILE A 355 -18.74 36.33 -11.71
C ILE A 355 -18.67 35.66 -10.32
N LEU A 356 -19.27 36.27 -9.31
CA LEU A 356 -19.33 35.71 -7.95
C LEU A 356 -20.08 34.36 -7.90
N MET A 357 -21.15 34.21 -8.69
CA MET A 357 -21.86 32.94 -8.86
C MET A 357 -20.95 31.88 -9.50
N LYS A 358 -20.23 32.21 -10.58
CA LYS A 358 -19.27 31.27 -11.19
C LYS A 358 -18.18 30.82 -10.22
N MET A 359 -17.63 31.75 -9.42
CA MET A 359 -16.65 31.42 -8.39
C MET A 359 -17.25 30.52 -7.30
N HIS A 360 -18.51 30.73 -6.94
CA HIS A 360 -19.21 29.88 -5.97
C HIS A 360 -19.41 28.46 -6.50
N ASP A 361 -19.82 28.32 -7.77
CA ASP A 361 -19.99 27.03 -8.42
C ASP A 361 -18.64 26.28 -8.51
N GLU A 362 -17.54 26.99 -8.78
CA GLU A 362 -16.18 26.44 -8.74
C GLU A 362 -15.77 25.98 -7.33
N ASP A 363 -16.04 26.76 -6.28
CA ASP A 363 -15.80 26.35 -4.89
C ASP A 363 -16.59 25.08 -4.53
N MET A 364 -17.87 25.02 -4.92
CA MET A 364 -18.71 23.84 -4.69
C MET A 364 -18.21 22.61 -5.46
N LYS A 365 -17.72 22.79 -6.69
CA LYS A 365 -17.07 21.72 -7.46
C LYS A 365 -15.78 21.25 -6.77
N ASN A 366 -14.95 22.17 -6.31
CA ASN A 366 -13.71 21.86 -5.60
C ASN A 366 -13.96 21.13 -4.28
N LYS A 367 -14.98 21.53 -3.50
CA LYS A 367 -15.41 20.81 -2.29
C LYS A 367 -15.84 19.38 -2.58
N ARG A 368 -16.61 19.14 -3.65
CA ARG A 368 -17.01 17.78 -4.06
C ARG A 368 -15.79 16.93 -4.43
N ASN A 369 -14.84 17.50 -5.17
CA ASN A 369 -13.60 16.83 -5.53
C ASN A 369 -12.74 16.50 -4.30
N LEU A 370 -12.63 17.43 -3.33
CA LEU A 370 -11.92 17.21 -2.09
C LEU A 370 -12.57 16.11 -1.24
N GLN A 371 -13.90 16.12 -1.12
CA GLN A 371 -14.64 15.08 -0.39
C GLN A 371 -14.42 13.71 -1.03
N LEU A 372 -14.44 13.63 -2.37
CA LEU A 372 -14.17 12.40 -3.10
C LEU A 372 -12.73 11.93 -2.86
N ALA A 373 -11.75 12.84 -2.85
CA ALA A 373 -10.36 12.51 -2.50
C ALA A 373 -10.20 12.02 -1.05
N MET A 374 -10.87 12.64 -0.08
CA MET A 374 -10.86 12.21 1.33
C MET A 374 -11.50 10.83 1.52
N ASN A 375 -12.63 10.56 0.86
CA ASN A 375 -13.28 9.24 0.92
C ASN A 375 -12.35 8.15 0.34
N ASN A 376 -11.67 8.46 -0.77
CA ASN A 376 -10.67 7.56 -1.35
C ASN A 376 -9.48 7.34 -0.40
N GLN A 377 -9.03 8.36 0.33
CA GLN A 377 -7.98 8.22 1.34
C GLN A 377 -8.42 7.33 2.52
N LEU A 378 -9.63 7.54 3.05
CA LEU A 378 -10.17 6.71 4.13
C LEU A 378 -10.28 5.24 3.72
N GLU A 379 -10.68 4.97 2.47
CA GLU A 379 -10.73 3.59 1.97
C GLU A 379 -9.33 2.98 1.88
N LYS A 380 -8.30 3.76 1.48
CA LYS A 380 -6.90 3.31 1.50
C LYS A 380 -6.41 3.03 2.92
N GLU A 381 -6.73 3.87 3.90
CA GLU A 381 -6.36 3.63 5.30
C GLU A 381 -7.02 2.37 5.86
N ARG A 382 -8.27 2.09 5.49
CA ARG A 382 -8.95 0.84 5.83
C ARG A 382 -8.27 -0.37 5.20
N GLN A 383 -7.89 -0.27 3.93
CA GLN A 383 -7.15 -1.35 3.25
C GLN A 383 -5.78 -1.57 3.89
N LEU A 384 -5.03 -0.51 4.20
CA LEU A 384 -3.76 -0.61 4.92
C LEU A 384 -3.94 -1.27 6.29
N THR A 385 -4.99 -0.91 7.02
CA THR A 385 -5.31 -1.52 8.32
C THR A 385 -5.58 -3.03 8.17
N ARG A 386 -6.32 -3.44 7.12
CA ARG A 386 -6.53 -4.87 6.80
C ARG A 386 -5.21 -5.58 6.49
N ILE A 387 -4.33 -4.96 5.71
CA ILE A 387 -3.01 -5.53 5.37
C ILE A 387 -2.13 -5.67 6.61
N VAL A 388 -2.08 -4.65 7.47
CA VAL A 388 -1.35 -4.69 8.75
C VAL A 388 -1.90 -5.80 9.64
N HIS A 389 -3.22 -5.95 9.72
CA HIS A 389 -3.86 -7.04 10.46
C HIS A 389 -3.49 -8.42 9.89
N CYS A 390 -3.55 -8.61 8.57
CA CYS A 390 -3.13 -9.85 7.91
C CYS A 390 -1.64 -10.15 8.17
N ARG A 391 -0.77 -9.14 8.09
CA ARG A 391 0.65 -9.25 8.41
C ARG A 391 0.86 -9.72 9.85
N ASP A 392 0.12 -9.16 10.80
CA ASP A 392 0.24 -9.49 12.21
C ASP A 392 -0.29 -10.90 12.52
N ILE A 393 -1.37 -11.34 11.87
CA ILE A 393 -1.82 -12.75 11.90
C ILE A 393 -0.72 -13.69 11.40
N VAL A 394 -0.15 -13.39 10.23
CA VAL A 394 0.92 -14.20 9.63
C VAL A 394 2.14 -14.24 10.55
N ARG A 395 2.50 -13.11 11.16
CA ARG A 395 3.60 -13.01 12.13
C ARG A 395 3.33 -13.84 13.38
N ASN A 396 2.10 -13.82 13.90
CA ASN A 396 1.70 -14.64 15.05
C ASN A 396 1.74 -16.14 14.73
N ILE A 397 1.23 -16.55 13.55
CA ILE A 397 1.33 -17.94 13.08
C ILE A 397 2.81 -18.36 12.98
N TYR A 398 3.66 -17.50 12.43
CA TYR A 398 5.10 -17.75 12.31
C TYR A 398 5.81 -17.87 13.67
N GLN A 399 5.51 -16.97 14.61
CA GLN A 399 6.06 -17.03 15.97
C GLN A 399 5.60 -18.29 16.71
N CYS A 400 4.37 -18.77 16.43
CA CYS A 400 3.92 -20.06 16.93
C CYS A 400 4.76 -21.19 16.30
N ARG A 401 4.99 -21.17 14.97
CA ARG A 401 5.75 -22.19 14.21
C ARG A 401 7.19 -22.43 14.67
N LYS A 402 7.85 -21.40 15.23
CA LYS A 402 9.22 -21.51 15.75
C LYS A 402 9.33 -22.16 17.12
N ARG A 403 8.23 -22.40 17.84
CA ARG A 403 8.26 -22.99 19.18
C ARG A 403 8.06 -24.50 19.09
N SER A 404 8.78 -25.27 19.90
CA SER A 404 8.71 -26.74 19.95
C SER A 404 7.36 -27.30 20.43
N ASP A 405 6.48 -26.43 20.96
CA ASP A 405 5.10 -26.73 21.38
C ASP A 405 4.05 -26.48 20.27
N LEU A 406 4.49 -26.34 19.00
CA LEU A 406 3.65 -25.94 17.86
C LEU A 406 2.34 -26.73 17.72
N VAL A 407 2.41 -28.05 17.82
CA VAL A 407 1.21 -28.91 17.69
C VAL A 407 0.26 -28.65 18.85
N GLN A 408 0.79 -28.48 20.06
CA GLN A 408 -0.02 -28.20 21.25
C GLN A 408 -0.67 -26.80 21.19
N ARG A 409 -0.03 -25.81 20.57
CA ARG A 409 -0.61 -24.46 20.42
C ARG A 409 -1.53 -24.27 19.22
N ILE A 410 -1.27 -24.94 18.09
CA ILE A 410 -2.18 -24.89 16.93
C ILE A 410 -3.52 -25.54 17.29
N PHE A 411 -3.50 -26.70 17.97
CA PHE A 411 -4.71 -27.39 18.38
C PHE A 411 -5.35 -26.79 19.64
N TYR A 412 -4.56 -26.30 20.62
CA TYR A 412 -5.10 -25.90 21.92
C TYR A 412 -4.91 -24.42 22.31
N GLY A 413 -4.25 -23.59 21.48
CA GLY A 413 -3.79 -22.24 21.83
C GLY A 413 -4.27 -21.09 20.94
N LEU A 414 -5.07 -21.34 19.90
CA LEU A 414 -5.67 -20.26 19.10
C LEU A 414 -6.64 -19.44 19.97
N PRO A 415 -6.61 -18.08 19.90
CA PRO A 415 -7.62 -17.27 20.54
C PRO A 415 -8.97 -17.63 19.94
N ILE A 416 -9.91 -18.07 20.79
CA ILE A 416 -11.29 -18.29 20.37
C ILE A 416 -11.83 -16.93 20.02
N ILE A 417 -12.09 -16.70 18.73
CA ILE A 417 -12.99 -15.63 18.31
C ILE A 417 -14.32 -16.00 18.97
N GLN A 418 -14.70 -15.26 20.01
CA GLN A 418 -15.97 -15.45 20.69
C GLN A 418 -17.08 -15.18 19.67
N CYS A 419 -17.53 -16.22 18.98
CA CYS A 419 -18.74 -16.15 18.18
C CYS A 419 -19.88 -16.08 19.20
N GLN A 420 -20.37 -14.86 19.46
CA GLN A 420 -21.36 -14.59 20.50
C GLN A 420 -22.70 -15.31 20.26
N ASP A 421 -22.92 -15.83 19.06
CA ASP A 421 -24.19 -16.45 18.66
C ASP A 421 -24.25 -17.98 18.73
N ASP A 422 -23.17 -18.65 19.15
CA ASP A 422 -23.18 -20.11 19.28
C ASP A 422 -23.90 -20.57 20.57
N ASP A 423 -24.88 -21.46 20.46
CA ASP A 423 -25.63 -22.03 21.59
C ASP A 423 -24.72 -22.77 22.59
N LEU A 424 -23.58 -23.28 22.13
CA LEU A 424 -22.58 -23.87 23.00
C LEU A 424 -21.88 -22.80 23.87
N CYS A 425 -21.64 -21.60 23.33
CA CYS A 425 -21.10 -20.47 24.10
C CYS A 425 -22.09 -20.00 25.18
N LYS A 426 -23.38 -19.96 24.87
CA LYS A 426 -24.44 -19.65 25.86
C LYS A 426 -24.47 -20.69 26.97
N THR A 427 -24.40 -21.97 26.61
CA THR A 427 -24.36 -23.09 27.56
C THR A 427 -23.14 -23.01 28.47
N PHE A 428 -21.95 -22.74 27.91
CA PHE A 428 -20.73 -22.57 28.70
C PHE A 428 -20.81 -21.36 29.65
N SER A 429 -21.45 -20.27 29.24
CA SER A 429 -21.67 -19.10 30.09
C SER A 429 -22.57 -19.40 31.28
N ILE A 430 -23.61 -20.20 31.08
CA ILE A 430 -24.51 -20.65 32.16
C ILE A 430 -23.73 -21.55 33.13
N VAL A 431 -23.08 -22.60 32.59
CA VAL A 431 -22.35 -23.59 33.41
C VAL A 431 -21.22 -22.93 34.19
N SER A 432 -20.46 -22.01 33.60
CA SER A 432 -19.35 -21.36 34.30
C SER A 432 -19.81 -20.46 35.44
N LYS A 433 -21.00 -19.85 35.33
CA LYS A 433 -21.61 -19.05 36.41
C LYS A 433 -22.12 -19.92 37.55
N THR A 434 -22.62 -21.12 37.27
CA THR A 434 -23.27 -21.98 38.26
C THR A 434 -22.33 -22.95 38.96
N ILE A 435 -21.28 -23.44 38.29
CA ILE A 435 -20.40 -24.50 38.82
C ILE A 435 -19.54 -24.04 40.01
N GLY A 436 -19.21 -22.75 40.09
CA GLY A 436 -18.45 -22.17 41.19
C GLY A 436 -17.13 -22.89 41.45
N ARG A 437 -16.92 -23.33 42.70
CA ARG A 437 -15.66 -23.93 43.16
C ARG A 437 -15.40 -25.34 42.60
N ASP A 438 -16.42 -26.02 42.09
CA ASP A 438 -16.32 -27.42 41.61
C ASP A 438 -15.89 -27.52 40.14
N TRP A 439 -15.45 -26.42 39.54
CA TRP A 439 -15.06 -26.40 38.12
C TRP A 439 -13.89 -27.34 37.79
N ASP A 440 -13.00 -27.60 38.75
CA ASP A 440 -11.85 -28.48 38.57
C ASP A 440 -12.27 -29.95 38.53
N ARG A 441 -13.25 -30.33 39.35
CA ARG A 441 -13.91 -31.63 39.29
C ARG A 441 -14.63 -31.80 37.96
N LEU A 442 -15.39 -30.80 37.52
CA LEU A 442 -16.02 -30.80 36.19
C LEU A 442 -14.99 -31.04 35.10
N TYR A 443 -13.87 -30.30 35.08
CA TYR A 443 -12.84 -30.43 34.05
C TYR A 443 -12.21 -31.83 33.98
N ARG A 444 -12.09 -32.54 35.12
CA ARG A 444 -11.58 -33.93 35.15
C ARG A 444 -12.55 -34.94 34.57
N GLU A 445 -13.85 -34.67 34.66
CA GLU A 445 -14.92 -35.54 34.14
C GLU A 445 -15.25 -35.25 32.66
N LEU A 446 -14.73 -34.15 32.09
CA LEU A 446 -14.92 -33.86 30.67
C LEU A 446 -14.24 -34.91 29.80
N LEU A 447 -14.96 -35.38 28.78
CA LEU A 447 -14.48 -36.39 27.85
C LEU A 447 -13.56 -35.74 26.81
N PHE A 448 -12.24 -35.90 26.89
CA PHE A 448 -11.30 -35.40 25.86
C PHE A 448 -11.06 -36.42 24.75
N HIS A 449 -10.95 -35.98 23.50
CA HIS A 449 -10.64 -36.85 22.35
C HIS A 449 -9.42 -36.30 21.56
N PRO A 450 -8.21 -36.86 21.76
CA PRO A 450 -7.89 -38.10 22.48
C PRO A 450 -7.98 -37.96 24.01
N LYS A 451 -8.17 -39.09 24.71
CA LYS A 451 -8.18 -39.12 26.18
C LYS A 451 -6.88 -38.53 26.74
N ARG A 452 -7.00 -37.49 27.56
CA ARG A 452 -5.87 -36.86 28.25
C ARG A 452 -5.40 -37.68 29.44
N GLY A 453 -4.09 -37.69 29.67
CA GLY A 453 -3.49 -38.34 30.84
C GLY A 453 -3.76 -37.57 32.14
N LYS A 454 -3.70 -38.26 33.29
CA LYS A 454 -3.88 -37.62 34.62
C LYS A 454 -2.88 -36.48 34.87
N GLU A 455 -1.65 -36.62 34.39
CA GLU A 455 -0.61 -35.58 34.51
C GLU A 455 -0.93 -34.35 33.65
N GLU A 456 -1.44 -34.54 32.44
CA GLU A 456 -1.84 -33.45 31.54
C GLU A 456 -3.01 -32.65 32.13
N LEU A 457 -4.02 -33.35 32.67
CA LEU A 457 -5.15 -32.72 33.36
C LEU A 457 -4.68 -31.94 34.60
N SER A 458 -3.76 -32.50 35.39
CA SER A 458 -3.19 -31.81 36.55
C SER A 458 -2.41 -30.56 36.15
N ASN A 459 -1.64 -30.63 35.08
CA ASN A 459 -0.89 -29.49 34.54
C ASN A 459 -1.82 -28.41 34.00
N ASP A 460 -2.90 -28.78 33.31
CA ASP A 460 -3.90 -27.84 32.82
C ASP A 460 -4.57 -27.08 33.96
N LEU A 461 -5.00 -27.78 35.02
CA LEU A 461 -5.61 -27.17 36.19
C LEU A 461 -4.66 -26.17 36.84
N LYS A 462 -3.38 -26.52 37.00
CA LYS A 462 -2.36 -25.58 37.53
C LYS A 462 -2.23 -24.34 36.66
N ILE A 463 -2.25 -24.48 35.33
CA ILE A 463 -2.15 -23.36 34.39
C ILE A 463 -3.38 -22.45 34.49
N ILE A 464 -4.58 -23.04 34.48
CA ILE A 464 -5.86 -22.30 34.53
C ILE A 464 -5.97 -21.56 35.87
N SER A 465 -5.68 -22.23 37.00
CA SER A 465 -5.72 -21.60 38.32
C SER A 465 -4.70 -20.47 38.49
N ARG A 466 -3.51 -20.57 37.87
CA ARG A 466 -2.51 -19.50 37.89
C ARG A 466 -2.90 -18.30 37.03
N LYS A 467 -3.60 -18.53 35.92
CA LYS A 467 -4.00 -17.49 34.96
C LYS A 467 -5.08 -16.57 35.53
N TYR A 468 -5.98 -17.10 36.35
CA TYR A 468 -7.11 -16.35 36.92
C TYR A 468 -7.06 -16.39 38.45
N GLN A 469 -6.34 -15.46 39.06
CA GLN A 469 -6.19 -15.34 40.52
C GLN A 469 -7.00 -14.19 41.14
N ARG A 470 -7.57 -13.30 40.32
CA ARG A 470 -8.27 -12.08 40.76
C ARG A 470 -9.62 -11.95 40.05
N GLY A 471 -10.61 -11.36 40.70
CA GLY A 471 -11.96 -11.16 40.15
C GLY A 471 -12.89 -12.37 40.32
N ASN A 472 -13.78 -12.60 39.34
CA ASN A 472 -14.66 -13.78 39.27
C ASN A 472 -13.86 -15.05 38.89
N ALA A 473 -12.81 -15.34 39.66
CA ALA A 473 -11.78 -16.32 39.34
C ALA A 473 -12.38 -17.69 38.99
N PHE A 474 -13.37 -18.17 39.74
CA PHE A 474 -13.98 -19.48 39.49
C PHE A 474 -14.78 -19.54 38.18
N GLN A 475 -15.52 -18.47 37.84
CA GLN A 475 -16.28 -18.39 36.59
C GLN A 475 -15.33 -18.36 35.39
N ASP A 476 -14.26 -17.58 35.48
CA ASP A 476 -13.28 -17.46 34.40
C ASP A 476 -12.46 -18.76 34.24
N GLN A 477 -12.11 -19.41 35.35
CA GLN A 477 -11.45 -20.73 35.35
C GLN A 477 -12.34 -21.79 34.71
N ALA A 478 -13.61 -21.88 35.10
CA ALA A 478 -14.59 -22.79 34.52
C ALA A 478 -14.80 -22.54 33.02
N MET A 479 -14.87 -21.28 32.61
CA MET A 479 -15.02 -20.91 31.21
C MET A 479 -13.78 -21.28 30.38
N ASP A 480 -12.56 -21.06 30.88
CA ASP A 480 -11.32 -21.46 30.18
C ASP A 480 -11.21 -22.99 30.11
N ALA A 481 -11.62 -23.70 31.16
CA ALA A 481 -11.70 -25.17 31.21
C ALA A 481 -12.66 -25.74 30.15
N LEU A 482 -13.91 -25.25 30.08
CA LEU A 482 -14.90 -25.68 29.09
C LEU A 482 -14.45 -25.39 27.66
N ASN A 483 -13.89 -24.20 27.43
CA ASN A 483 -13.34 -23.82 26.12
C ASN A 483 -12.16 -24.71 25.71
N LYS A 484 -11.34 -25.16 26.67
CA LYS A 484 -10.22 -26.06 26.40
C LYS A 484 -10.68 -27.48 26.07
N CYS A 485 -11.76 -27.95 26.71
CA CYS A 485 -12.43 -29.18 26.30
C CYS A 485 -13.01 -29.06 24.89
N ARG A 486 -13.70 -27.96 24.57
CA ARG A 486 -14.22 -27.69 23.22
C ARG A 486 -13.13 -27.69 22.14
N ARG A 487 -11.92 -27.22 22.43
CA ARG A 487 -10.78 -27.29 21.47
C ARG A 487 -10.25 -28.71 21.24
N SER A 488 -10.59 -29.62 22.14
CA SER A 488 -10.15 -31.02 22.11
C SER A 488 -11.22 -31.95 21.49
N HIS A 489 -12.29 -31.37 20.96
CA HIS A 489 -13.29 -32.00 20.11
C HIS A 489 -13.30 -31.24 18.79
#